data_AF-A0A7S0N9X2-F1
#
_entry.id   AF-A0A7S0N9X2-F1
#
_cell.length_a   1.000
_cell.length_b   1.000
_cell.length_c   1.000
_cell.angle_alpha   90.00
_cell.angle_beta   90.00
_cell.angle_gamma   90.00
#
_symmetry.space_group_name_H-M   'P 1'
#
loop_
_entity.id
_entity.type
_entity.pdbx_description
1 polymer ?
#
loop_
_entity_poly.entity_id
_entity_poly.type
_entity_poly.pdbx_seq_one_letter_code
_entity_poly.pdbx_strand_id
1 'polypeptide(L)'
;KKFSTKWRTVVVKEAGELAMEALVPNSESIVLLSEKGFIKRMPVDTFNAQSRNTRGKQSGKLRENDRILKMLQCKDHDQVLLFSERGIVYSVRAYDIPEGSRQSAGVPLAQ
;
A
#
# COMPACT_ATOMS: atom_id res chain seq x y z
N LYS A 1 -31.15 21.09 47.11
CA LYS A 1 -29.91 20.94 46.31
C LYS A 1 -28.69 21.27 47.18
N LYS A 2 -28.20 20.35 48.02
CA LYS A 2 -27.13 20.64 49.01
C LYS A 2 -25.74 20.11 48.62
N PHE A 3 -25.62 19.40 47.50
CA PHE A 3 -24.37 18.73 47.06
C PHE A 3 -24.10 18.85 45.56
N SER A 4 -24.48 19.97 44.93
CA SER A 4 -24.18 20.21 43.51
C SER A 4 -22.79 20.81 43.35
N THR A 5 -21.78 19.95 43.18
CA THR A 5 -20.43 20.36 42.80
C THR A 5 -20.27 20.38 41.29
N LYS A 6 -19.56 21.41 40.78
CA LYS A 6 -19.21 21.51 39.36
C LYS A 6 -18.29 20.35 38.96
N TRP A 7 -18.45 19.87 37.74
CA TRP A 7 -17.59 18.84 37.14
C TRP A 7 -16.14 19.33 37.16
N ARG A 8 -15.23 18.51 37.70
CA ARG A 8 -13.80 18.83 37.81
C ARG A 8 -12.98 18.30 36.63
N THR A 9 -13.53 17.36 35.88
CA THR A 9 -12.89 16.73 34.73
C THR A 9 -13.38 17.37 33.44
N VAL A 10 -12.43 17.71 32.57
CA VAL A 10 -12.71 18.12 31.19
C VAL A 10 -12.53 16.89 30.32
N VAL A 11 -13.61 16.45 29.68
CA VAL A 11 -13.52 15.40 28.66
C VAL A 11 -13.00 16.06 27.39
N VAL A 12 -11.70 15.93 27.16
CA VAL A 12 -11.09 16.33 25.89
C VAL A 12 -11.37 15.21 24.90
N LYS A 13 -12.07 15.54 23.80
CA LYS A 13 -12.53 14.57 22.81
C LYS A 13 -11.39 13.95 21.98
N GLU A 14 -10.23 14.60 21.92
CA GLU A 14 -9.13 14.22 21.04
C GLU A 14 -7.78 14.35 21.74
N ALA A 15 -7.02 13.26 21.74
CA ALA A 15 -5.60 13.24 22.06
C ALA A 15 -4.81 13.57 20.79
N GLY A 16 -4.88 14.82 20.32
CA GLY A 16 -4.18 15.29 19.12
C GLY A 16 -4.63 14.62 17.82
N GLU A 17 -4.36 15.29 16.69
CA GLU A 17 -4.58 14.69 15.36
C GLU A 17 -3.58 13.53 15.19
N LEU A 18 -4.06 12.30 15.29
CA LEU A 18 -3.27 11.13 14.95
C LEU A 18 -3.00 11.15 13.45
N ALA A 19 -1.72 11.24 13.08
CA ALA A 19 -1.31 11.07 11.70
C ALA A 19 -1.69 9.66 11.22
N MET A 20 -2.26 9.55 10.02
CA MET A 20 -2.70 8.27 9.46
C MET A 20 -1.57 7.23 9.38
N GLU A 21 -0.33 7.70 9.22
CA GLU A 21 0.90 6.89 9.26
C GLU A 21 1.10 6.15 10.60
N ALA A 22 0.70 6.75 11.72
CA ALA A 22 0.82 6.13 13.03
C ALA A 22 -0.16 4.95 13.21
N LEU A 23 -1.19 4.89 12.38
CA LEU A 23 -2.18 3.81 12.36
C LEU A 23 -1.75 2.64 11.46
N VAL A 24 -0.90 2.88 10.47
CA VAL A 24 -0.46 1.88 9.49
C VAL A 24 0.84 1.23 9.96
N PRO A 25 0.89 -0.11 10.14
CA PRO A 25 2.13 -0.78 10.50
C PRO A 25 3.15 -0.69 9.36
N ASN A 26 4.42 -0.46 9.70
CA ASN A 26 5.49 -0.40 8.71
C ASN A 26 5.99 -1.80 8.32
N SER A 27 5.15 -2.56 7.62
CA SER A 27 5.47 -3.92 7.15
C SER A 27 6.15 -3.90 5.77
N GLU A 28 6.76 -5.02 5.40
CA GLU A 28 7.33 -5.20 4.07
C GLU A 28 6.27 -5.59 3.04
N SER A 29 6.31 -4.88 1.92
CA SER A 29 5.35 -5.00 0.83
C SER A 29 6.05 -5.07 -0.51
N ILE A 30 5.35 -5.65 -1.48
CA ILE A 30 5.75 -5.71 -2.88
C ILE A 30 4.77 -4.85 -3.67
N VAL A 31 5.32 -3.93 -4.45
CA VAL A 31 4.59 -3.12 -5.41
C VAL A 31 4.84 -3.66 -6.81
N LEU A 32 3.76 -3.87 -7.55
CA LEU A 32 3.80 -4.31 -8.94
C LEU A 32 3.19 -3.25 -9.84
N LEU A 33 3.88 -2.98 -10.94
CA LEU A 33 3.44 -2.07 -12.00
C LEU A 33 3.39 -2.83 -13.33
N SER A 34 2.26 -2.75 -14.03
CA SER A 34 2.08 -3.28 -15.37
C SER A 34 2.38 -2.25 -16.46
N GLU A 35 2.67 -2.72 -17.67
CA GLU A 35 2.88 -1.86 -18.85
C GLU A 35 1.64 -1.01 -19.17
N LYS A 36 0.44 -1.54 -18.92
CA LYS A 36 -0.83 -0.79 -19.08
C LYS A 36 -1.14 0.15 -17.92
N GLY A 37 -0.20 0.38 -17.00
CA GLY A 37 -0.36 1.32 -15.90
C GLY A 37 -1.23 0.79 -14.75
N PHE A 38 -1.39 -0.54 -14.60
CA PHE A 38 -2.04 -1.07 -13.40
C PHE A 38 -1.02 -1.21 -12.27
N ILE A 39 -1.37 -0.69 -11.10
CA ILE A 39 -0.55 -0.77 -9.89
C ILE A 39 -1.29 -1.51 -8.78
N LYS A 40 -0.55 -2.32 -8.02
CA LYS A 40 -1.05 -2.94 -6.78
C LYS A 40 0.08 -3.14 -5.78
N ARG A 41 -0.28 -3.05 -4.50
CA ARG A 41 0.56 -3.45 -3.36
C ARG A 41 0.10 -4.81 -2.83
N MET A 42 1.03 -5.64 -2.39
CA MET A 42 0.75 -6.93 -1.76
C MET A 42 1.79 -7.19 -0.67
N PRO A 43 1.44 -7.84 0.45
CA PRO A 43 2.43 -8.20 1.47
C PRO A 43 3.47 -9.18 0.91
N VAL A 44 4.71 -9.13 1.41
CA VAL A 44 5.77 -10.07 0.98
C VAL A 44 5.37 -11.52 1.26
N ASP A 45 4.66 -11.77 2.36
CA ASP A 45 4.16 -13.08 2.79
C ASP A 45 3.27 -13.77 1.76
N THR A 46 2.74 -13.05 0.78
CA THR A 46 2.01 -13.68 -0.34
C THR A 46 2.89 -14.67 -1.12
N PHE A 47 4.20 -14.47 -1.11
CA PHE A 47 5.21 -15.29 -1.76
C PHE A 47 6.08 -16.07 -0.76
N ASN A 48 5.47 -17.04 -0.04
CA ASN A 48 6.26 -17.99 0.75
C ASN A 48 7.42 -18.64 -0.01
N ALA A 49 8.50 -18.91 0.72
CA ALA A 49 9.64 -19.67 0.25
C ALA A 49 9.20 -21.02 -0.36
N GLN A 50 9.80 -21.37 -1.50
CA GLN A 50 9.58 -22.64 -2.17
C GLN A 50 10.90 -23.40 -2.32
N SER A 51 10.81 -24.73 -2.22
CA SER A 51 11.96 -25.62 -2.44
C SER A 51 12.42 -25.60 -3.90
N ARG A 52 13.64 -26.10 -4.14
CA ARG A 52 14.20 -26.29 -5.49
C ARG A 52 13.26 -27.16 -6.35
N ASN A 53 13.33 -27.01 -7.67
CA ASN A 53 12.48 -27.69 -8.66
C ASN A 53 10.97 -27.33 -8.63
N THR A 54 10.59 -26.20 -8.04
CA THR A 54 9.21 -25.68 -8.09
C THR A 54 9.07 -24.56 -9.13
N ARG A 55 7.86 -24.43 -9.71
CA ARG A 55 7.58 -23.49 -10.81
C ARG A 55 7.46 -22.02 -10.36
N GLY A 56 7.45 -21.72 -9.07
CA GLY A 56 7.06 -20.40 -8.57
C GLY A 56 5.56 -20.28 -8.27
N LYS A 57 5.18 -19.22 -7.56
CA LYS A 57 3.77 -18.80 -7.42
C LYS A 57 3.44 -17.73 -8.46
N GLN A 58 2.35 -17.92 -9.20
CA GLN A 58 1.90 -16.94 -10.19
C GLN A 58 1.43 -15.62 -9.54
N SER A 59 1.89 -14.47 -10.02
CA SER A 59 1.50 -13.14 -9.49
C SER A 59 0.15 -12.61 -9.98
N GLY A 60 -0.72 -13.51 -10.44
CA GLY A 60 -2.06 -13.24 -10.96
C GLY A 60 -2.21 -13.40 -12.47
N LYS A 61 -3.44 -13.24 -12.95
CA LYS A 61 -3.73 -13.10 -14.38
C LYS A 61 -3.64 -11.62 -14.74
N LEU A 62 -2.69 -11.30 -15.61
CA LEU A 62 -2.62 -10.00 -16.25
C LEU A 62 -3.78 -9.86 -17.25
N ARG A 63 -4.15 -8.63 -17.59
CA ARG A 63 -5.10 -8.38 -18.68
C ARG A 63 -4.48 -8.82 -20.02
N GLU A 64 -5.32 -9.00 -21.03
CA GLU A 64 -4.85 -9.35 -22.38
C GLU A 64 -3.85 -8.31 -22.89
N ASN A 65 -2.74 -8.79 -23.45
CA ASN A 65 -1.62 -7.96 -23.92
C ASN A 65 -1.03 -7.03 -22.84
N ASP A 66 -1.03 -7.45 -21.57
CA ASP A 66 -0.38 -6.73 -20.47
C ASP A 66 0.79 -7.56 -19.89
N ARG A 67 1.82 -6.87 -19.41
CA ARG A 67 3.04 -7.45 -18.85
C ARG A 67 3.44 -6.69 -17.60
N ILE A 68 4.14 -7.37 -16.70
CA ILE A 68 4.72 -6.71 -15.52
C ILE A 68 5.95 -5.94 -15.99
N LEU A 69 5.90 -4.61 -15.83
CA LEU A 69 7.00 -3.71 -16.17
C LEU A 69 8.03 -3.68 -15.05
N LYS A 70 7.57 -3.51 -13.80
CA LYS A 70 8.44 -3.42 -12.62
C LYS A 70 7.82 -4.12 -11.41
N MET A 71 8.70 -4.70 -10.60
CA MET A 71 8.41 -5.21 -9.28
C MET A 71 9.40 -4.59 -8.30
N LEU A 72 8.90 -4.05 -7.20
CA LEU A 72 9.69 -3.35 -6.19
C LEU A 72 9.31 -3.91 -4.82
N GLN A 73 10.31 -4.23 -3.99
CA GLN A 73 10.10 -4.50 -2.57
C GLN A 73 10.38 -3.20 -1.81
N CYS A 74 9.46 -2.80 -0.94
CA CYS A 74 9.57 -1.60 -0.12
C CYS A 74 8.84 -1.82 1.21
N LYS A 75 9.02 -0.92 2.16
CA LYS A 75 8.17 -0.86 3.35
C LYS A 75 6.97 0.05 3.11
N ASP A 76 5.90 -0.16 3.87
CA ASP A 76 4.66 0.60 3.73
C ASP A 76 4.86 2.12 3.91
N HIS A 77 5.81 2.55 4.75
CA HIS A 77 6.11 3.96 4.98
C HIS A 77 7.09 4.57 3.96
N ASP A 78 7.65 3.77 3.05
CA ASP A 78 8.59 4.27 2.05
C ASP A 78 7.88 5.07 0.94
N GLN A 79 8.63 5.94 0.26
CA GLN A 79 8.14 6.70 -0.90
C GLN A 79 8.43 5.94 -2.20
N VAL A 80 7.40 5.76 -3.02
CA VAL A 80 7.50 5.21 -4.38
C VAL A 80 7.48 6.38 -5.37
N LEU A 81 8.54 6.47 -6.18
CA LEU A 81 8.69 7.51 -7.20
C LEU A 81 8.33 6.94 -8.58
N LEU A 82 7.34 7.55 -9.22
CA LEU A 82 6.88 7.21 -10.56
C LEU A 82 7.36 8.26 -11.55
N PHE A 83 8.21 7.85 -12.49
CA PHE A 83 8.77 8.72 -13.52
C PHE A 83 7.94 8.57 -14.80
N SER A 84 7.37 9.66 -15.28
CA SER A 84 6.67 9.71 -16.56
C SER A 84 7.63 10.07 -17.71
N GLU A 85 7.31 9.65 -18.93
CA GLU A 85 8.05 10.02 -20.14
C GLU A 85 8.05 11.54 -20.40
N ARG A 86 7.08 12.27 -19.83
CA ARG A 86 6.99 13.73 -19.90
C ARG A 86 7.94 14.45 -18.93
N GLY A 87 8.74 13.72 -18.17
CA GLY A 87 9.66 14.28 -17.16
C GLY A 87 8.97 14.70 -15.86
N ILE A 88 7.70 14.33 -15.64
CA ILE A 88 7.00 14.55 -14.37
C ILE A 88 7.29 13.38 -13.44
N VAL A 89 7.56 13.68 -12.17
CA VAL A 89 7.76 12.70 -11.10
C VAL A 89 6.60 12.79 -10.12
N TYR A 90 5.94 11.66 -9.88
CA TYR A 90 4.93 11.52 -8.83
C TYR A 90 5.54 10.80 -7.63
N SER A 91 5.37 11.36 -6.44
CA SER A 91 5.77 10.74 -5.18
C SER A 91 4.53 10.26 -4.45
N VAL A 92 4.46 8.96 -4.17
CA VAL A 92 3.31 8.33 -3.48
C VAL A 92 3.86 7.47 -2.35
N ARG A 93 3.24 7.50 -1.16
CA ARG A 93 3.62 6.59 -0.08
C ARG A 93 3.21 5.18 -0.46
N ALA A 94 4.03 4.18 -0.12
CA ALA A 94 3.71 2.81 -0.49
C ALA A 94 2.33 2.37 0.06
N TYR A 95 1.98 2.76 1.29
CA TYR A 95 0.66 2.44 1.86
C TYR A 95 -0.53 3.14 1.17
N ASP A 96 -0.32 4.23 0.44
CA ASP A 96 -1.38 4.89 -0.34
C ASP A 96 -1.74 4.08 -1.60
N ILE A 97 -0.85 3.16 -2.03
CA ILE A 97 -1.10 2.26 -3.15
C ILE A 97 -2.10 1.19 -2.69
N PRO A 98 -3.19 0.95 -3.46
CA PRO A 98 -4.23 0.01 -3.08
C PRO A 98 -3.66 -1.40 -2.92
N GLU A 99 -3.98 -2.00 -1.78
CA GLU A 99 -3.66 -3.39 -1.52
C GLU A 99 -4.56 -4.29 -2.36
N GLY A 100 -3.95 -5.26 -3.03
CA GLY A 100 -4.65 -6.20 -3.90
C GLY A 100 -4.28 -7.63 -3.57
N SER A 101 -5.16 -8.57 -3.94
CA SER A 101 -4.81 -9.98 -3.87
C SER A 101 -3.74 -10.34 -4.92
N ARG A 102 -3.01 -11.43 -4.69
CA ARG A 102 -2.08 -11.99 -5.69
C ARG A 102 -2.72 -12.18 -7.05
N GLN A 103 -3.98 -12.57 -7.11
CA GLN A 103 -4.67 -12.85 -8.37
C GLN A 103 -5.25 -11.60 -9.06
N SER A 104 -5.40 -10.49 -8.34
CA SER A 104 -5.99 -9.25 -8.87
C SER A 104 -5.09 -8.57 -9.90
N ALA A 105 -5.67 -7.83 -10.85
CA ALA A 105 -4.91 -7.04 -11.82
C ALA A 105 -4.37 -5.72 -11.23
N GLY A 106 -4.95 -5.25 -10.13
CA GLY A 106 -4.64 -3.95 -9.54
C GLY A 106 -5.58 -2.84 -10.01
N VAL A 107 -5.22 -1.61 -9.68
CA VAL A 107 -5.98 -0.39 -9.99
C VAL A 107 -5.24 0.37 -11.09
N PRO A 108 -5.93 0.94 -12.10
CA PRO A 108 -5.27 1.77 -13.09
C PRO A 108 -4.73 3.04 -12.44
N LEU A 109 -3.48 3.38 -12.69
CA LEU A 109 -2.97 4.73 -12.53
C LEU A 109 -3.73 5.59 -13.54
N ALA A 110 -4.62 6.47 -13.06
CA ALA A 110 -5.26 7.45 -13.92
C ALA A 110 -4.14 8.31 -14.55
N GLN A 111 -4.09 8.32 -15.88
CA GLN A 111 -3.11 9.06 -16.67
C GLN A 111 -3.63 10.46 -17.02
#